data_AF-A0AA42YPJ3-F1
#
_entry.id   AF-A0AA42YPJ3-F1
#
_cell.length_a   1.000
_cell.length_b   1.000
_cell.length_c   1.000
_cell.angle_alpha   90.00
_cell.angle_beta   90.00
_cell.angle_gamma   90.00
#
_symmetry.space_group_name_H-M   'P 1'
#
loop_
_entity.id
_entity.type
_entity.pdbx_description
1 polymer ?
#
loop_
_entity_poly.entity_id
_entity_poly.type
_entity_poly.pdbx_seq_one_letter_code
_entity_poly.pdbx_strand_id
1 'polypeptide(L)'
;MNHAQIIEIKPESEIAPEPVIDSLAEIRNMVSACIQCGTCTGSCPNAFAMDLTPRQLWYNVLMGEKETIFHSKTFSLCSVCYYCTLRCPRGLPLTETMSALKQIAAKENLAPYKKSIRFYKSFMESVRRHGRVREMEFMTLYFLSMKNPLMPLQFAPLGMKLMSKGKVSFEIPSKGSNALESIFLKVEELEQR
;
A
#
# COMPACT_ATOMS: atom_id res chain seq x y z
N MET A 1 51.08 -7.64 -29.23
CA MET A 1 49.82 -7.04 -29.70
C MET A 1 48.80 -7.19 -28.59
N ASN A 2 48.65 -6.16 -27.76
CA ASN A 2 47.78 -6.14 -26.58
C ASN A 2 46.85 -4.94 -26.76
N HIS A 3 45.58 -5.17 -27.04
CA HIS A 3 44.56 -4.13 -27.05
C HIS A 3 43.80 -4.17 -25.72
N ALA A 4 44.29 -3.41 -24.74
CA ALA A 4 43.50 -3.00 -23.59
C ALA A 4 43.03 -1.57 -23.86
N GLN A 5 41.76 -1.42 -24.22
CA GLN A 5 41.11 -0.11 -24.28
C GLN A 5 40.87 0.36 -22.85
N ILE A 6 41.50 1.48 -22.50
CA ILE A 6 41.26 2.23 -21.27
C ILE A 6 39.89 2.90 -21.44
N ILE A 7 38.90 2.47 -20.65
CA ILE A 7 37.61 3.15 -20.56
C ILE A 7 37.74 4.21 -19.47
N GLU A 8 37.76 5.48 -19.86
CA GLU A 8 37.67 6.62 -18.95
C GLU A 8 36.30 6.63 -18.26
N ILE A 9 36.29 6.46 -16.95
CA ILE A 9 35.10 6.63 -16.11
C ILE A 9 35.09 8.09 -15.64
N LYS A 10 34.16 8.90 -16.16
CA LYS A 10 33.89 10.26 -15.67
C LYS A 10 33.18 10.20 -14.31
N PRO A 11 33.50 11.10 -13.36
CA PRO A 11 32.93 11.09 -12.03
C PRO A 11 31.48 11.58 -12.06
N GLU A 12 30.63 10.84 -11.36
CA GLU A 12 29.21 11.09 -11.16
C GLU A 12 29.04 12.32 -10.28
N SER A 13 28.63 13.43 -10.90
CA SER A 13 28.44 14.73 -10.28
C SER A 13 27.33 14.69 -9.23
N GLU A 14 27.73 15.00 -7.99
CA GLU A 14 26.99 15.73 -6.95
C GLU A 14 25.50 16.01 -7.24
N ILE A 15 24.65 15.04 -6.87
CA ILE A 15 23.26 15.32 -6.50
C ILE A 15 23.29 15.48 -4.98
N ALA A 16 23.23 16.71 -4.50
CA ALA A 16 23.00 16.97 -3.08
C ALA A 16 21.70 16.24 -2.68
N PRO A 17 21.70 15.33 -1.68
CA PRO A 17 20.48 14.70 -1.26
C PRO A 17 19.59 15.79 -0.65
N GLU A 18 18.46 16.05 -1.31
CA GLU A 18 17.30 16.69 -0.68
C GLU A 18 17.08 16.05 0.69
N PRO A 19 16.65 16.81 1.72
CA PRO A 19 16.56 16.31 3.08
C PRO A 19 15.63 15.10 3.12
N VAL A 20 16.21 13.91 3.16
CA VAL A 20 15.50 12.64 3.28
C VAL A 20 14.93 12.63 4.69
N ILE A 21 13.69 13.08 4.84
CA ILE A 21 12.89 12.78 6.01
C ILE A 21 12.90 11.25 6.10
N ASP A 22 13.58 10.71 7.12
CA ASP A 22 13.66 9.26 7.33
C ASP A 22 12.26 8.76 7.67
N SER A 23 11.51 8.44 6.62
CA SER A 23 10.13 7.93 6.67
C SER A 23 10.02 6.67 7.56
N LEU A 24 11.15 5.98 7.79
CA LEU A 24 11.19 4.76 8.60
C LEU A 24 11.56 5.03 10.07
N ALA A 25 12.05 6.21 10.44
CA ALA A 25 12.50 6.48 11.81
C ALA A 25 11.40 6.20 12.85
N GLU A 26 10.19 6.69 12.61
CA GLU A 26 9.04 6.47 13.49
C GLU A 26 8.65 4.99 13.57
N ILE A 27 8.57 4.33 12.40
CA ILE A 27 8.28 2.89 12.30
C ILE A 27 9.33 2.06 13.04
N ARG A 28 10.60 2.41 12.91
CA ARG A 28 11.70 1.74 13.60
C ARG A 28 11.57 1.90 15.11
N ASN A 29 11.17 3.07 15.58
CA ASN A 29 10.91 3.32 17.00
C ASN A 29 9.77 2.45 17.53
N MET A 30 8.67 2.30 16.78
CA MET A 30 7.54 1.44 17.15
C MET A 30 7.92 -0.02 17.40
N VAL A 31 8.95 -0.53 16.69
CA VAL A 31 9.42 -1.92 16.82
C VAL A 31 10.80 -2.07 17.45
N SER A 32 11.37 -0.99 17.98
CA SER A 32 12.74 -0.94 18.49
C SER A 32 13.04 -1.96 19.59
N ALA A 33 12.04 -2.31 20.41
CA ALA A 33 12.17 -3.32 21.46
C ALA A 33 11.94 -4.77 20.99
N CYS A 34 11.90 -5.01 19.68
CA CYS A 34 11.71 -6.34 19.09
C CYS A 34 12.92 -7.24 19.34
N ILE A 35 12.66 -8.42 19.92
CA ILE A 35 13.67 -9.43 20.26
C ILE A 35 13.75 -10.57 19.22
N GLN A 36 13.14 -10.41 18.05
CA GLN A 36 13.15 -11.41 16.96
C GLN A 36 12.65 -12.82 17.34
N CYS A 37 11.77 -12.94 18.34
CA CYS A 37 11.25 -14.23 18.82
C CYS A 37 10.43 -15.04 17.79
N GLY A 38 9.85 -14.39 16.78
CA GLY A 38 9.08 -15.07 15.72
C GLY A 38 7.62 -15.39 16.02
N THR A 39 7.08 -15.04 17.19
CA THR A 39 5.65 -15.26 17.52
C THR A 39 4.70 -14.66 16.48
N CYS A 40 5.06 -13.50 15.91
CA CYS A 40 4.30 -12.85 14.85
C CYS A 40 4.22 -13.70 13.57
N THR A 41 5.31 -14.39 13.20
CA THR A 41 5.34 -15.30 12.05
C THR A 41 4.44 -16.50 12.30
N GLY A 42 4.59 -17.16 13.46
CA GLY A 42 3.76 -18.33 13.81
C GLY A 42 2.27 -18.00 13.98
N SER A 43 1.94 -16.75 14.31
CA SER A 43 0.55 -16.28 14.46
C SER A 43 -0.09 -15.81 13.16
N CYS A 44 0.69 -15.56 12.11
CA CYS A 44 0.19 -14.92 10.89
C CYS A 44 -0.50 -15.95 9.99
N PRO A 45 -1.82 -15.81 9.72
CA PRO A 45 -2.51 -16.75 8.83
C PRO A 45 -2.03 -16.63 7.37
N ASN A 46 -1.47 -15.48 6.99
CA ASN A 46 -1.02 -15.20 5.63
C ASN A 46 0.46 -15.51 5.41
N ALA A 47 1.18 -16.04 6.42
CA ALA A 47 2.64 -16.24 6.34
C ALA A 47 3.06 -17.09 5.13
N PHE A 48 2.24 -18.08 4.76
CA PHE A 48 2.51 -18.97 3.62
C PHE A 48 2.51 -18.27 2.26
N ALA A 49 1.87 -17.10 2.15
CA ALA A 49 1.75 -16.33 0.91
C ALA A 49 2.69 -15.12 0.88
N MET A 50 3.43 -14.86 1.97
CA MET A 50 4.37 -13.74 2.08
C MET A 50 5.75 -14.14 1.56
N ASP A 51 6.43 -13.21 0.92
CA ASP A 51 7.81 -13.37 0.45
C ASP A 51 8.83 -13.19 1.59
N LEU A 52 8.51 -12.39 2.60
CA LEU A 52 9.21 -12.34 3.88
C LEU A 52 8.24 -12.70 4.99
N THR A 53 8.68 -13.51 5.96
CA THR A 53 7.88 -13.68 7.18
C THR A 53 7.79 -12.35 7.95
N PRO A 54 6.75 -12.13 8.77
CA PRO A 54 6.66 -10.92 9.60
C PRO A 54 7.92 -10.67 10.42
N ARG A 55 8.54 -11.71 10.99
CA ARG A 55 9.82 -11.61 11.69
C ARG A 55 10.93 -11.04 10.81
N GLN A 56 11.10 -11.58 9.60
CA GLN A 56 12.11 -11.11 8.65
C GLN A 56 11.85 -9.67 8.22
N LEU A 57 10.58 -9.27 8.02
CA LEU A 57 10.25 -7.88 7.73
C LEU A 57 10.67 -6.96 8.89
N TRP A 58 10.41 -7.33 10.14
CA TRP A 58 10.82 -6.54 11.30
C TRP A 58 12.33 -6.44 11.47
N TYR A 59 13.08 -7.49 11.12
CA TYR A 59 14.53 -7.41 11.03
C TYR A 59 14.97 -6.32 10.04
N ASN A 60 14.41 -6.31 8.83
CA ASN A 60 14.74 -5.30 7.82
C ASN A 60 14.35 -3.88 8.27
N VAL A 61 13.21 -3.72 8.96
CA VAL A 61 12.79 -2.44 9.55
C VAL A 61 13.82 -1.94 10.57
N LEU A 62 14.30 -2.82 11.46
CA LEU A 62 15.33 -2.45 12.45
C LEU A 62 16.66 -2.08 11.81
N MET A 63 17.03 -2.76 10.72
CA MET A 63 18.24 -2.47 9.96
C MET A 63 18.12 -1.23 9.07
N GLY A 64 16.90 -0.70 8.87
CA GLY A 64 16.67 0.43 7.96
C GLY A 64 16.72 0.07 6.48
N GLU A 65 16.51 -1.21 6.13
CA GLU A 65 16.60 -1.73 4.76
C GLU A 65 15.35 -1.37 3.94
N LYS A 66 15.20 -0.08 3.63
CA LYS A 66 14.02 0.49 2.96
C LYS A 66 13.65 -0.22 1.67
N GLU A 67 14.63 -0.47 0.82
CA GLU A 67 14.42 -1.12 -0.47
C GLU A 67 13.86 -2.54 -0.30
N THR A 68 14.43 -3.34 0.60
CA THR A 68 13.94 -4.70 0.87
C THR A 68 12.51 -4.71 1.42
N ILE A 69 12.20 -3.77 2.33
CA ILE A 69 10.86 -3.64 2.92
C ILE A 69 9.83 -3.33 1.86
N PHE A 70 10.10 -2.35 0.99
CA PHE A 70 9.11 -1.88 0.03
C PHE A 70 9.05 -2.70 -1.27
N HIS A 71 10.10 -3.44 -1.61
CA HIS A 71 10.00 -4.48 -2.64
C HIS A 71 9.21 -5.71 -2.17
N SER A 72 9.09 -5.91 -0.85
CA SER A 72 8.36 -7.04 -0.27
C SER A 72 6.85 -6.87 -0.29
N LYS A 73 6.11 -7.93 -0.64
CA LYS A 73 4.64 -7.96 -0.60
C LYS A 73 4.11 -8.14 0.82
N THR A 74 4.96 -8.48 1.78
CA THR A 74 4.59 -8.85 3.16
C THR A 74 3.66 -7.83 3.82
N PHE A 75 4.04 -6.55 3.87
CA PHE A 75 3.21 -5.53 4.52
C PHE A 75 1.88 -5.34 3.77
N SER A 76 1.88 -5.45 2.45
CA SER A 76 0.67 -5.34 1.63
C SER A 76 -0.32 -6.49 1.86
N LEU A 77 0.19 -7.70 2.11
CA LEU A 77 -0.59 -8.91 2.39
C LEU A 77 -1.08 -9.00 3.85
N CYS A 78 -0.68 -8.09 4.72
CA CYS A 78 -1.19 -8.03 6.08
C CYS A 78 -2.71 -7.75 6.07
N SER A 79 -3.50 -8.64 6.69
CA SER A 79 -4.95 -8.50 6.84
C SER A 79 -5.38 -7.63 8.01
N VAL A 80 -4.42 -7.09 8.79
CA VAL A 80 -4.70 -6.24 9.96
C VAL A 80 -5.58 -6.98 11.00
N CYS A 81 -5.32 -8.27 11.20
CA CYS A 81 -6.11 -9.14 12.09
C CYS A 81 -5.71 -9.10 13.57
N TYR A 82 -4.72 -8.29 13.96
CA TYR A 82 -4.25 -8.06 15.33
C TYR A 82 -3.62 -9.24 16.11
N TYR A 83 -3.65 -10.48 15.60
CA TYR A 83 -3.07 -11.64 16.29
C TYR A 83 -1.59 -11.45 16.69
N CYS A 84 -0.78 -10.89 15.80
CA CYS A 84 0.64 -10.67 16.07
C CYS A 84 0.89 -9.61 17.15
N THR A 85 0.08 -8.54 17.18
CA THR A 85 0.13 -7.51 18.23
C THR A 85 -0.24 -8.13 19.58
N LEU A 86 -1.37 -8.84 19.65
CA LEU A 86 -1.89 -9.41 20.90
C LEU A 86 -0.98 -10.49 21.50
N ARG A 87 -0.26 -11.24 20.67
CA ARG A 87 0.64 -12.31 21.12
C ARG A 87 2.10 -11.87 21.24
N CYS A 88 2.42 -10.61 20.96
CA CYS A 88 3.80 -10.14 21.05
C CYS A 88 4.24 -10.12 22.54
N PRO A 89 5.27 -10.88 22.94
CA PRO A 89 5.75 -10.87 24.33
C PRO A 89 6.37 -9.52 24.75
N ARG A 90 6.65 -8.64 23.78
CA ARG A 90 7.17 -7.29 23.98
C ARG A 90 6.07 -6.22 23.90
N GLY A 91 4.81 -6.61 23.62
CA GLY A 91 3.69 -5.67 23.51
C GLY A 91 3.81 -4.68 22.34
N LEU A 92 4.48 -5.06 21.25
CA LEU A 92 4.72 -4.16 20.13
C LEU A 92 3.44 -3.95 19.30
N PRO A 93 3.18 -2.72 18.80
CA PRO A 93 2.04 -2.39 17.95
C PRO A 93 2.27 -2.82 16.50
N LEU A 94 2.46 -4.14 16.28
CA LEU A 94 2.90 -4.69 14.99
C LEU A 94 1.89 -4.48 13.87
N THR A 95 0.60 -4.48 14.19
CA THR A 95 -0.49 -4.30 13.22
C THR A 95 -0.56 -2.87 12.72
N GLU A 96 -0.41 -1.92 13.64
CA GLU A 96 -0.33 -0.49 13.39
C GLU A 96 0.94 -0.18 12.59
N THR A 97 2.06 -0.80 12.95
CA THR A 97 3.34 -0.69 12.21
C THR A 97 3.19 -1.17 10.75
N MET A 98 2.49 -2.29 10.51
CA MET A 98 2.18 -2.74 9.15
C MET A 98 1.32 -1.72 8.38
N SER A 99 0.35 -1.10 9.05
CA SER A 99 -0.48 -0.05 8.46
C SER A 99 0.32 1.21 8.12
N ALA A 100 1.26 1.61 8.99
CA ALA A 100 2.18 2.71 8.73
C ALA A 100 3.05 2.45 7.48
N LEU A 101 3.58 1.23 7.31
CA LEU A 101 4.28 0.84 6.08
C LEU A 101 3.40 0.97 4.82
N LYS A 102 2.13 0.56 4.90
CA LYS A 102 1.16 0.76 3.79
C LYS A 102 0.97 2.24 3.47
N GLN A 103 0.87 3.10 4.49
CA GLN A 103 0.71 4.54 4.31
C GLN A 103 1.94 5.18 3.65
N ILE A 104 3.15 4.79 4.06
CA ILE A 104 4.38 5.26 3.39
C ILE A 104 4.39 4.85 1.93
N ALA A 105 4.13 3.57 1.63
CA ALA A 105 4.08 3.09 0.25
C ALA A 105 3.05 3.84 -0.61
N ALA A 106 1.92 4.23 -0.02
CA ALA A 106 0.88 5.03 -0.66
C ALA A 106 1.32 6.49 -0.87
N LYS A 107 1.93 7.13 0.14
CA LYS A 107 2.42 8.51 0.10
C LYS A 107 3.55 8.68 -0.91
N GLU A 108 4.50 7.74 -0.93
CA GLU A 108 5.62 7.71 -1.88
C GLU A 108 5.21 7.20 -3.27
N ASN A 109 3.96 6.75 -3.43
CA ASN A 109 3.39 6.31 -4.72
C ASN A 109 4.26 5.25 -5.43
N LEU A 110 4.76 4.29 -4.64
CA LEU A 110 5.73 3.30 -5.08
C LEU A 110 5.19 2.45 -6.24
N ALA A 111 6.03 2.24 -7.26
CA ALA A 111 5.64 1.61 -8.53
C ALA A 111 4.93 0.24 -8.38
N PRO A 112 5.40 -0.69 -7.52
CA PRO A 112 4.74 -1.99 -7.34
C PRO A 112 3.28 -1.89 -6.85
N TYR A 113 2.94 -0.82 -6.12
CA TYR A 113 1.63 -0.65 -5.48
C TYR A 113 0.75 0.38 -6.18
N LYS A 114 1.18 0.98 -7.29
CA LYS A 114 0.39 2.01 -8.00
C LYS A 114 -1.03 1.55 -8.35
N LYS A 115 -1.20 0.28 -8.73
CA LYS A 115 -2.54 -0.28 -9.05
C LYS A 115 -3.45 -0.31 -7.82
N SER A 116 -2.96 -0.85 -6.69
CA SER A 116 -3.73 -0.92 -5.45
C SER A 116 -4.01 0.48 -4.89
N ILE A 117 -3.02 1.39 -4.92
CA ILE A 117 -3.20 2.78 -4.49
C ILE A 117 -4.30 3.47 -5.31
N ARG A 118 -4.30 3.32 -6.65
CA ARG A 118 -5.36 3.89 -7.51
C ARG A 118 -6.73 3.28 -7.23
N PHE A 119 -6.78 1.97 -6.98
CA PHE A 119 -8.01 1.28 -6.59
C PHE A 119 -8.59 1.87 -5.31
N TYR A 120 -7.79 1.95 -4.24
CA TYR A 120 -8.24 2.50 -2.96
C TYR A 120 -8.62 3.98 -3.06
N LYS A 121 -7.89 4.79 -3.83
CA LYS A 121 -8.27 6.20 -4.09
C LYS A 121 -9.63 6.30 -4.77
N SER A 122 -9.87 5.50 -5.81
CA SER A 122 -11.16 5.50 -6.53
C SER A 122 -12.30 4.98 -5.63
N PHE A 123 -12.00 4.01 -4.77
CA PHE A 123 -12.95 3.46 -3.80
C PHE A 123 -13.36 4.51 -2.77
N MET A 124 -12.37 5.16 -2.13
CA MET A 124 -12.61 6.19 -1.13
C MET A 124 -13.33 7.40 -1.71
N GLU A 125 -13.05 7.75 -2.97
CA GLU A 125 -13.74 8.81 -3.69
C GLU A 125 -15.23 8.47 -3.92
N SER A 126 -15.55 7.21 -4.25
CA SER A 126 -16.95 6.76 -4.34
C SER A 126 -17.67 6.89 -3.00
N VAL A 127 -17.02 6.48 -1.91
CA VAL A 127 -17.55 6.60 -0.55
C VAL A 127 -17.74 8.06 -0.15
N ARG A 128 -16.78 8.94 -0.43
CA ARG A 128 -16.84 10.38 -0.11
C ARG A 128 -18.04 11.05 -0.78
N ARG A 129 -18.23 10.82 -2.08
CA ARG A 129 -19.33 11.41 -2.86
C ARG A 129 -20.70 10.89 -2.44
N HIS A 130 -20.84 9.58 -2.29
CA HIS A 130 -22.15 8.92 -2.23
C HIS A 130 -22.53 8.38 -0.87
N GLY A 131 -21.61 8.35 0.09
CA GLY A 131 -21.78 7.69 1.39
C GLY A 131 -21.77 6.16 1.32
N ARG A 132 -21.63 5.58 0.13
CA ARG A 132 -21.58 4.15 -0.18
C ARG A 132 -20.81 3.93 -1.47
N VAL A 133 -20.36 2.70 -1.70
CA VAL A 133 -19.74 2.33 -2.98
C VAL A 133 -20.84 2.21 -4.04
N ARG A 134 -20.65 2.86 -5.18
CA ARG A 134 -21.43 2.62 -6.41
C ARG A 134 -20.55 1.84 -7.38
N GLU A 135 -20.75 0.54 -7.46
CA GLU A 135 -19.81 -0.41 -8.07
C GLU A 135 -19.50 -0.07 -9.52
N MET A 136 -20.49 0.27 -10.34
CA MET A 136 -20.27 0.61 -11.75
C MET A 136 -19.45 1.90 -11.88
N GLU A 137 -19.86 2.99 -11.22
CA GLU A 137 -19.14 4.28 -11.25
C GLU A 137 -17.71 4.12 -10.74
N PHE A 138 -17.55 3.43 -9.61
CA PHE A 138 -16.25 3.13 -9.02
C PHE A 138 -15.34 2.39 -9.99
N MET A 139 -15.82 1.29 -10.59
CA MET A 139 -15.02 0.50 -11.52
C MET A 139 -14.67 1.29 -12.78
N THR A 140 -15.61 2.06 -13.33
CA THR A 140 -15.35 2.94 -14.48
C THR A 140 -14.27 3.96 -14.16
N LEU A 141 -14.35 4.67 -13.03
CA LEU A 141 -13.35 5.66 -12.62
C LEU A 141 -11.98 5.01 -12.36
N TYR A 142 -11.94 3.85 -11.71
CA TYR A 142 -10.71 3.08 -11.52
C TYR A 142 -10.07 2.70 -12.86
N PHE A 143 -10.85 2.16 -13.79
CA PHE A 143 -10.37 1.79 -15.12
C PHE A 143 -9.84 2.99 -15.91
N LEU A 144 -10.54 4.13 -15.87
CA LEU A 144 -10.08 5.38 -16.48
C LEU A 144 -8.76 5.87 -15.86
N SER A 145 -8.59 5.72 -14.53
CA SER A 145 -7.37 6.09 -13.82
C SER A 145 -6.14 5.23 -14.19
N MET A 146 -6.36 4.03 -14.75
CA MET A 146 -5.27 3.12 -15.10
C MET A 146 -4.54 3.47 -16.40
N LYS A 147 -5.06 4.40 -17.22
CA LYS A 147 -4.48 4.85 -18.51
C LYS A 147 -4.17 3.71 -19.52
N ASN A 148 -4.69 2.51 -19.30
CA ASN A 148 -4.55 1.38 -20.22
C ASN A 148 -5.94 0.98 -20.73
N PRO A 149 -6.28 1.28 -22.01
CA PRO A 149 -7.61 1.05 -22.56
C PRO A 149 -7.94 -0.44 -22.75
N LEU A 150 -6.96 -1.35 -22.70
CA LEU A 150 -7.16 -2.80 -22.86
C LEU A 150 -7.54 -3.50 -21.54
N MET A 151 -7.11 -2.94 -20.40
CA MET A 151 -7.35 -3.52 -19.06
C MET A 151 -8.83 -3.66 -18.66
N PRO A 152 -9.79 -2.84 -19.12
CA PRO A 152 -11.20 -3.06 -18.83
C PRO A 152 -11.78 -4.25 -19.62
N LEU A 153 -11.29 -4.49 -20.85
CA LEU A 153 -11.83 -5.56 -21.71
C LEU A 153 -11.61 -6.96 -21.13
N GLN A 154 -10.47 -7.22 -20.48
CA GLN A 154 -10.22 -8.50 -19.79
C GLN A 154 -11.24 -8.79 -18.67
N PHE A 155 -11.86 -7.76 -18.08
CA PHE A 155 -12.87 -7.92 -17.04
C PHE A 155 -14.31 -7.92 -17.60
N ALA A 156 -14.50 -7.65 -18.90
CA ALA A 156 -15.82 -7.60 -19.52
C ALA A 156 -16.62 -8.91 -19.36
N PRO A 157 -16.05 -10.13 -19.53
CA PRO A 157 -16.80 -11.37 -19.33
C PRO A 157 -17.32 -11.53 -17.90
N LEU A 158 -16.52 -11.14 -16.90
CA LEU A 158 -16.92 -11.15 -15.50
C LEU A 158 -18.00 -10.10 -15.23
N GLY A 159 -17.83 -8.88 -15.73
CA GLY A 159 -18.81 -7.81 -15.64
C GLY A 159 -20.17 -8.22 -16.19
N MET A 160 -20.20 -8.78 -17.41
CA MET A 160 -21.43 -9.27 -18.04
C MET A 160 -22.12 -10.37 -17.21
N LYS A 161 -21.35 -11.29 -16.60
CA LYS A 161 -21.87 -12.35 -15.73
C LYS A 161 -22.43 -11.81 -14.40
N LEU A 162 -21.86 -10.73 -13.88
CA LEU A 162 -22.37 -10.09 -12.66
C LEU A 162 -23.62 -9.27 -12.95
N MET A 163 -23.65 -8.55 -14.07
CA MET A 163 -24.81 -7.79 -14.54
C MET A 163 -25.99 -8.71 -14.86
N SER A 164 -25.76 -9.84 -15.55
CA SER A 164 -26.82 -10.82 -15.85
C SER A 164 -27.43 -11.47 -14.60
N LYS A 165 -26.68 -11.47 -13.48
CA LYS A 165 -27.15 -11.91 -12.16
C LYS A 165 -27.70 -10.78 -11.29
N GLY A 166 -27.80 -9.56 -11.81
CA GLY A 166 -28.26 -8.38 -11.05
C GLY A 166 -27.34 -7.97 -9.90
N LYS A 167 -26.08 -8.43 -9.88
CA LYS A 167 -25.11 -8.11 -8.82
C LYS A 167 -24.39 -6.78 -9.03
N VAL A 168 -24.44 -6.24 -10.25
CA VAL A 168 -23.93 -4.92 -10.61
C VAL A 168 -25.01 -4.23 -11.42
N SER A 169 -25.48 -3.10 -10.92
CA SER A 169 -26.45 -2.24 -11.60
C SER A 169 -25.77 -1.45 -12.72
N PHE A 170 -26.50 -1.25 -13.82
CA PHE A 170 -26.07 -0.31 -14.85
C PHE A 170 -26.41 1.10 -14.39
N GLU A 171 -25.39 1.88 -14.03
CA GLU A 171 -25.55 3.22 -13.50
C GLU A 171 -24.61 4.20 -14.19
N ILE A 172 -25.14 5.36 -14.59
CA ILE A 172 -24.35 6.46 -15.13
C ILE A 172 -23.73 7.22 -13.93
N PRO A 173 -22.44 7.63 -14.00
CA PRO A 173 -21.83 8.46 -12.97
C PRO A 173 -22.68 9.70 -12.70
N SER A 174 -23.02 9.94 -11.44
CA SER A 174 -23.85 11.09 -11.05
C SER A 174 -23.20 11.88 -9.92
N LYS A 175 -23.65 13.11 -9.71
CA LYS A 175 -23.22 13.93 -8.57
C LYS A 175 -23.72 13.28 -7.27
N GLY A 176 -22.82 13.13 -6.31
CA GLY A 176 -23.12 12.54 -5.00
C GLY A 176 -23.77 13.52 -4.03
N SER A 177 -24.34 13.00 -2.94
CA SER A 177 -24.97 13.79 -1.87
C SER A 177 -23.97 14.48 -0.95
N ASN A 178 -22.68 14.11 -1.02
CA ASN A 178 -21.58 14.62 -0.20
C ASN A 178 -21.88 14.56 1.32
N ALA A 179 -22.70 13.60 1.75
CA ALA A 179 -23.15 13.49 3.13
C ALA A 179 -21.99 13.23 4.13
N LEU A 180 -20.89 12.64 3.66
CA LEU A 180 -19.72 12.33 4.50
C LEU A 180 -18.62 13.40 4.44
N GLU A 181 -18.79 14.48 3.67
CA GLU A 181 -17.73 15.45 3.40
C GLU A 181 -17.12 16.04 4.68
N SER A 182 -17.95 16.32 5.69
CA SER A 182 -17.50 16.83 6.98
C SER A 182 -16.53 15.89 7.71
N ILE A 183 -16.74 14.57 7.60
CA ILE A 183 -15.86 13.57 8.22
C ILE A 183 -14.50 13.59 7.53
N PHE A 184 -14.48 13.63 6.19
CA PHE A 184 -13.23 13.66 5.45
C PHE A 184 -12.42 14.93 5.72
N LEU A 185 -13.08 16.10 5.72
CA LEU A 185 -12.42 17.37 6.08
C LEU A 185 -11.85 17.32 7.50
N LYS A 186 -12.55 16.67 8.44
CA LYS A 186 -12.05 16.53 9.80
C LYS A 186 -10.82 15.60 9.89
N VAL A 187 -10.80 14.52 9.11
CA VAL A 187 -9.63 13.63 9.04
C VAL A 187 -8.44 14.37 8.44
N GLU A 188 -8.64 15.14 7.37
CA GLU A 188 -7.58 15.96 6.76
C GLU A 188 -7.00 16.98 7.76
N GLU A 189 -7.84 17.59 8.62
CA GLU A 189 -7.38 18.47 9.70
C GLU A 189 -6.53 17.71 10.74
N LEU A 190 -6.92 16.48 11.09
CA LEU A 190 -6.19 15.66 12.07
C LEU A 190 -4.84 15.15 11.52
N GLU A 191 -4.76 14.83 10.22
CA GLU A 191 -3.52 14.38 9.57
C GLU A 191 -2.51 15.51 9.35
N GLN A 192 -2.95 16.77 9.38
CA GLN A 192 -2.08 17.96 9.28
C GLN A 192 -1.49 18.42 10.62
N ARG A 193 -1.94 17.85 11.73
CA ARG A 193 -1.44 18.11 13.08
C ARG A 193 -0.29 17.19 13.45
#